data_AF-A0A8C9BH68-F1
#
_entry.id   AF-A0A8C9BH68-F1
#
_cell.length_a   1.000
_cell.length_b   1.000
_cell.length_c   1.000
_cell.angle_alpha   90.00
_cell.angle_beta   90.00
_cell.angle_gamma   90.00
#
_symmetry.space_group_name_H-M   'P 1'
#
loop_
_entity.id
_entity.type
_entity.pdbx_description
1 polymer ?
#
loop_
_entity_poly.entity_id
_entity_poly.type
_entity_poly.pdbx_seq_one_letter_code
_entity_poly.pdbx_strand_id
1 'polypeptide(L)'
;MAGILRSIVQRPPGRLQMVTKGVEPLVCTDWIRHKFTKSRIPDKVFQPSPEDHEKYGGDPQQPHKLHIVTRIKSTKRRPYWEKDIIKMLGLQKVRNCFSHL
;
A
#
# COMPACT_ATOMS: atom_id res chain seq x y z
N MET A 1 -43.70 4.51 7.62
CA MET A 1 -43.51 5.44 8.76
C MET A 1 -43.51 4.61 10.04
N ALA A 2 -42.35 4.09 10.46
CA ALA A 2 -42.24 3.25 11.66
C ALA A 2 -41.48 4.05 12.73
N GLY A 3 -42.21 4.51 13.75
CA GLY A 3 -41.69 5.29 14.86
C GLY A 3 -40.89 4.42 15.83
N ILE A 4 -39.68 4.85 16.16
CA ILE A 4 -38.84 4.20 17.16
C ILE A 4 -39.32 4.65 18.54
N LEU A 5 -39.88 3.72 19.32
CA LEU A 5 -40.27 3.96 20.71
C LEU A 5 -39.00 4.14 21.56
N ARG A 6 -38.78 5.34 22.12
CA ARG A 6 -37.70 5.59 23.08
C ARG A 6 -38.19 5.26 24.49
N SER A 7 -37.70 4.17 25.08
CA SER A 7 -37.91 3.89 26.50
C SER A 7 -37.05 4.82 27.34
N ILE A 8 -37.68 5.72 28.10
CA ILE A 8 -37.02 6.58 29.08
C ILE A 8 -36.93 5.79 30.39
N VAL A 9 -35.79 5.17 30.65
CA VAL A 9 -35.48 4.64 31.99
C VAL A 9 -35.04 5.82 32.86
N GLN A 10 -35.95 6.29 33.71
CA GLN A 10 -35.57 7.17 34.82
C GLN A 10 -34.85 6.34 35.89
N ARG A 11 -33.60 6.67 36.21
CA ARG A 11 -32.88 6.15 37.39
C ARG A 11 -32.61 7.28 38.38
N PRO A 12 -32.71 7.01 39.70
CA PRO A 12 -32.73 8.03 40.75
C PRO A 12 -31.34 8.65 41.00
N PRO A 13 -31.29 9.85 41.63
CA PRO A 13 -30.04 10.58 41.86
C PRO A 13 -29.29 9.96 43.06
N GLY A 14 -28.47 8.95 42.79
CA GLY A 14 -27.55 8.36 43.77
C GLY A 14 -26.17 8.98 43.63
N ARG A 15 -25.87 10.01 44.43
CA ARG A 15 -24.55 10.62 44.58
C ARG A 15 -23.63 9.70 45.38
N LEU A 16 -22.64 9.09 44.74
CA LEU A 16 -21.41 8.60 45.39
C LEU A 16 -20.21 8.92 44.49
N GLN A 17 -19.29 9.73 45.02
CA GLN A 17 -18.03 10.10 44.39
C GLN A 17 -17.05 8.92 44.49
N MET A 18 -16.37 8.62 43.39
CA MET A 18 -15.19 7.75 43.40
C MET A 18 -14.10 8.30 42.48
N VAL A 19 -13.15 8.99 43.11
CA VAL A 19 -11.70 9.06 42.88
C VAL A 19 -11.16 8.75 41.47
N THR A 20 -10.66 9.81 40.84
CA THR A 20 -9.58 9.92 39.85
C THR A 20 -8.88 8.64 39.37
N LYS A 21 -9.14 8.28 38.11
CA LYS A 21 -8.11 7.92 37.12
C LYS A 21 -8.58 8.47 35.78
N GLY A 22 -7.92 9.49 35.26
CA GLY A 22 -8.16 9.98 33.90
C GLY A 22 -7.84 8.86 32.92
N VAL A 23 -8.88 8.18 32.44
CA VAL A 23 -8.82 7.41 31.20
C VAL A 23 -9.48 8.32 30.18
N GLU A 24 -8.65 9.17 29.57
CA GLU A 24 -8.93 9.71 28.24
C GLU A 24 -9.44 8.54 27.38
N PRO A 25 -10.69 8.54 26.91
CA PRO A 25 -11.09 7.57 25.91
C PRO A 25 -10.26 7.94 24.68
N LEU A 26 -9.19 7.18 24.43
CA LEU A 26 -8.39 7.25 23.22
C LEU A 26 -9.39 7.29 22.07
N VAL A 27 -9.57 8.48 21.51
CA VAL A 27 -10.48 8.75 20.42
C VAL A 27 -10.10 7.75 19.34
N CYS A 28 -10.97 6.76 19.17
CA CYS A 28 -10.92 5.70 18.19
C CYS A 28 -10.17 6.17 16.92
N THR A 29 -8.87 5.93 16.87
CA THR A 29 -8.01 6.17 15.70
C THR A 29 -8.22 5.09 14.64
N ASP A 30 -9.27 4.27 14.77
CA ASP A 30 -9.47 3.07 13.97
C ASP A 30 -10.27 3.34 12.69
N TRP A 31 -10.47 4.60 12.32
CA TRP A 31 -11.22 4.99 11.11
C TRP A 31 -10.37 5.77 10.10
N ILE A 32 -9.04 5.77 10.26
CA ILE A 32 -8.16 6.35 9.24
C ILE A 32 -8.04 5.33 8.10
N ARG A 33 -8.92 5.42 7.11
CA ARG A 33 -8.60 4.91 5.78
C ARG A 33 -7.33 5.64 5.32
N HIS A 34 -6.18 5.00 5.46
CA HIS A 34 -4.93 5.52 4.92
C HIS A 34 -5.14 5.86 3.45
N LYS A 35 -4.86 7.11 3.07
CA LYS A 35 -4.97 7.54 1.68
C LYS A 35 -4.08 6.64 0.83
N PHE A 36 -4.66 6.06 -0.22
CA PHE A 36 -3.89 5.31 -1.18
C PHE A 36 -3.04 6.26 -2.02
N THR A 37 -1.72 6.18 -1.88
CA THR A 37 -0.74 7.08 -2.51
C THR A 37 0.28 6.30 -3.34
N LYS A 38 1.05 7.02 -4.16
CA LYS A 38 2.17 6.42 -4.90
C LYS A 38 3.27 6.01 -3.92
N SER A 39 3.73 4.77 -4.01
CA SER A 39 4.82 4.26 -3.18
C SER A 39 6.15 4.94 -3.52
N ARG A 40 6.94 5.20 -2.49
CA ARG A 40 8.35 5.59 -2.61
C ARG A 40 9.18 4.37 -2.19
N ILE A 41 10.04 3.88 -3.09
CA ILE A 41 10.89 2.72 -2.83
C ILE A 41 12.26 3.27 -2.39
N PRO A 42 12.81 2.83 -1.24
CA PRO A 42 14.11 3.30 -0.77
C PRO A 42 15.25 2.76 -1.63
N ASP A 43 16.28 3.58 -1.84
CA ASP A 43 17.41 3.25 -2.73
C ASP A 43 18.18 2.00 -2.31
N LYS A 44 18.18 1.69 -1.00
CA LYS A 44 18.79 0.47 -0.45
C LYS A 44 18.24 -0.82 -1.08
N VAL A 45 17.00 -0.82 -1.59
CA VAL A 45 16.39 -1.99 -2.25
C VAL A 45 17.07 -2.31 -3.59
N PHE A 46 17.72 -1.33 -4.22
CA PHE A 46 18.38 -1.48 -5.51
C PHE A 46 19.88 -1.74 -5.40
N GLN A 47 20.41 -1.91 -4.19
CA GLN A 47 21.82 -2.24 -3.96
C GLN A 47 21.96 -3.77 -3.83
N PRO A 48 22.55 -4.46 -4.83
CA PRO A 48 22.70 -5.91 -4.77
C PRO A 48 23.72 -6.32 -3.71
N SER A 49 23.47 -7.47 -3.07
CA SER A 49 24.43 -8.09 -2.16
C SER A 49 25.37 -9.04 -2.92
N PRO A 50 26.55 -9.37 -2.39
CA PRO A 50 27.45 -10.36 -3.00
C PRO A 50 26.77 -11.71 -3.26
N GLU A 51 25.89 -12.16 -2.35
CA GLU A 51 25.12 -13.41 -2.48
C GLU A 51 24.14 -13.37 -3.68
N ASP A 52 23.60 -12.19 -4.01
CA ASP A 52 22.71 -12.04 -5.18
C ASP A 52 23.47 -12.25 -6.50
N HIS A 53 24.74 -11.84 -6.56
CA HIS A 53 25.57 -12.04 -7.74
C HIS A 53 25.87 -13.51 -8.01
N GLU A 54 26.15 -14.29 -6.95
CA GLU A 54 26.33 -15.74 -7.06
C GLU A 54 25.04 -16.44 -7.49
N LYS A 55 23.88 -15.97 -7.01
CA LYS A 55 22.58 -16.55 -7.31
C LYS A 55 22.09 -16.24 -8.72
N TYR A 56 22.24 -15.01 -9.19
CA TYR A 56 21.68 -14.55 -10.47
C TYR A 56 22.72 -14.46 -11.60
N GLY A 57 24.01 -14.68 -11.29
CA GLY A 57 25.09 -14.75 -12.27
C GLY A 57 25.46 -13.41 -12.93
N GLY A 58 25.07 -12.29 -12.34
CA GLY A 58 25.38 -10.95 -12.85
C GLY A 58 26.72 -10.45 -12.33
N ASP A 59 27.55 -9.87 -13.21
CA ASP A 59 28.84 -9.27 -12.85
C ASP A 59 28.69 -7.75 -12.59
N PRO A 60 28.97 -7.25 -11.37
CA PRO A 60 29.00 -5.81 -11.10
C PRO A 60 29.99 -5.05 -11.98
N GLN A 61 31.10 -5.69 -12.35
CA GLN A 61 32.17 -5.05 -13.13
C GLN A 61 31.76 -4.88 -14.61
N GLN A 62 30.84 -5.70 -15.10
CA GLN A 62 30.35 -5.69 -16.47
C GLN A 62 28.82 -5.69 -16.51
N PRO A 63 28.17 -4.52 -16.25
CA PRO A 63 26.72 -4.43 -16.30
C PRO A 63 26.20 -4.62 -17.72
N HIS A 64 25.06 -5.29 -17.86
CA HIS A 64 24.38 -5.42 -19.14
C HIS A 64 23.84 -4.06 -19.62
N LYS A 65 23.81 -3.87 -20.94
CA LYS A 65 23.43 -2.59 -21.56
C LYS A 65 21.94 -2.48 -21.90
N LEU A 66 21.22 -3.60 -21.97
CA LEU A 66 19.83 -3.65 -22.42
C LEU A 66 19.00 -4.51 -21.47
N HIS A 67 17.77 -4.08 -21.20
CA HIS A 67 16.79 -4.84 -20.45
C HIS A 67 15.75 -5.48 -21.37
N ILE A 68 15.49 -6.78 -21.18
CA ILE A 68 14.34 -7.45 -21.81
C ILE A 68 13.16 -7.36 -20.86
N VAL A 69 12.20 -6.49 -21.18
CA VAL A 69 11.04 -6.24 -20.34
C VAL A 69 9.81 -6.93 -20.93
N THR A 70 9.19 -7.79 -20.11
CA THR A 70 7.96 -8.52 -20.49
C THR A 70 6.90 -8.32 -19.44
N ARG A 71 5.73 -7.81 -19.84
CA ARG A 71 4.60 -7.67 -18.93
C ARG A 71 3.96 -9.03 -18.64
N ILE A 72 4.09 -9.49 -17.39
CA ILE A 72 3.52 -10.75 -16.90
C ILE A 72 2.21 -10.60 -16.11
N LYS A 73 1.83 -9.38 -15.69
CA LYS A 73 0.59 -9.10 -14.93
C LYS A 73 -0.32 -8.11 -15.66
N SER A 74 -1.62 -8.22 -15.42
CA SER A 74 -2.64 -7.34 -15.99
C SER A 74 -2.64 -5.95 -15.34
N THR A 75 -3.00 -4.94 -16.13
CA THR A 75 -3.26 -3.55 -15.69
C THR A 75 -4.65 -3.35 -15.08
N LYS A 76 -5.53 -4.35 -15.18
CA LYS A 76 -6.86 -4.30 -14.54
C LYS A 76 -6.68 -4.17 -13.02
N ARG A 77 -7.51 -3.32 -12.38
CA ARG A 77 -7.46 -3.02 -10.94
C ARG A 77 -6.14 -2.41 -10.44
N ARG A 78 -5.27 -1.95 -11.34
CA ARG A 78 -4.08 -1.16 -11.00
C ARG A 78 -4.37 0.34 -11.02
N PRO A 79 -3.61 1.16 -10.29
CA PRO A 79 -3.71 2.61 -10.31
C PRO A 79 -3.47 3.18 -11.71
N TYR A 80 -4.00 4.37 -11.99
CA TYR A 80 -3.86 4.99 -13.31
C TYR A 80 -2.38 5.26 -13.66
N TRP A 81 -1.54 5.64 -12.69
CA TRP A 81 -0.12 5.91 -12.92
C TRP A 81 0.68 4.68 -13.39
N GLU A 82 0.32 3.47 -12.94
CA GLU A 82 0.93 2.23 -13.46
C GLU A 82 0.51 1.96 -14.91
N LYS A 83 -0.75 2.29 -15.26
CA LYS A 83 -1.27 2.12 -16.62
C LYS A 83 -0.55 3.04 -17.60
N ASP A 84 -0.27 4.28 -17.19
CA ASP A 84 0.39 5.26 -18.05
C ASP A 84 1.86 4.89 -18.28
N ILE A 85 2.57 4.39 -17.26
CA ILE A 85 3.94 3.83 -17.43
C ILE A 85 3.94 2.68 -18.43
N ILE A 86 2.95 1.77 -18.34
CA ILE A 86 2.84 0.63 -19.27
C ILE A 86 2.57 1.08 -20.71
N LYS A 87 1.83 2.18 -20.91
CA LYS A 87 1.65 2.78 -22.24
C LYS A 87 2.95 3.40 -22.75
N MET A 88 3.67 4.15 -21.90
CA MET A 88 4.95 4.78 -22.24
C MET A 88 6.02 3.76 -22.63
N LEU A 89 6.08 2.61 -21.93
CA LEU A 89 7.02 1.53 -22.21
C LEU A 89 6.60 0.62 -23.39
N GLY A 90 5.46 0.88 -24.04
CA GLY A 90 4.95 0.07 -25.16
C GLY A 90 4.42 -1.31 -24.79
N LEU A 91 4.26 -1.62 -23.49
CA LEU A 91 3.92 -2.95 -22.97
C LEU A 91 2.40 -3.24 -22.95
N GLN A 92 1.65 -2.71 -23.94
CA GLN A 92 0.19 -2.78 -23.95
C GLN A 92 -0.35 -4.18 -24.21
N LYS A 93 0.34 -4.98 -25.04
CA LYS A 93 0.00 -6.37 -25.33
C LYS A 93 0.66 -7.30 -24.30
N VAL A 94 -0.11 -8.25 -23.77
CA VAL A 94 0.37 -9.24 -22.79
C VAL A 94 1.36 -10.17 -23.48
N ARG A 95 2.47 -10.54 -22.80
CA ARG A 95 3.49 -11.48 -23.31
C ARG A 95 4.15 -11.06 -24.64
N ASN A 96 4.32 -9.75 -24.83
CA ASN A 96 5.26 -9.24 -25.83
C ASN A 96 6.55 -8.83 -25.11
N CYS A 97 7.69 -9.29 -25.62
CA CYS A 97 9.00 -8.90 -25.15
C CYS A 97 9.42 -7.61 -25.86
N PHE A 98 9.87 -6.60 -25.11
CA PHE A 98 10.49 -5.40 -25.65
C PHE A 98 11.90 -5.24 -25.07
N SER A 99 12.86 -4.84 -25.91
CA SER A 99 14.19 -4.43 -25.49
C SER A 99 14.18 -2.94 -25.15
N HIS A 100 14.55 -2.60 -23.93
CA HIS A 100 14.73 -1.22 -23.47
C HIS A 100 16.21 -0.97 -23.18
N LEU A 101 16.65 0.27 -23.43
CA LEU A 101 17.99 0.79 -23.14
C LEU A 101 18.20 1.00 -21.64
#